data_AF-A0A950VTA5-F1
#
_entry.id   AF-A0A950VTA5-F1
#
_cell.length_a   1.000
_cell.length_b   1.000
_cell.length_c   1.000
_cell.angle_alpha   90.00
_cell.angle_beta   90.00
_cell.angle_gamma   90.00
#
_symmetry.space_group_name_H-M   'P 1'
#
loop_
_entity.id
_entity.type
_entity.pdbx_description
1 polymer ?
#
loop_
_entity_poly.entity_id
_entity_poly.type
_entity_poly.pdbx_seq_one_letter_code
_entity_poly.pdbx_strand_id
1 'polypeptide(L)'
;MTWSLSTQAANLICATLSDSGGKTYNTNTCRQDTAFGILDQGFAQVANPGLQLSITATNSVTALAAPVLVSATNAFALTDPLGANVAFGYNIAIEDSTDNDFNDLYVTIVAWASQT
;
A
#
# COMPACT_ATOMS: atom_id res chain seq x y z
N MET A 1 -4.02 -0.18 13.56
CA MET A 1 -3.26 0.03 12.30
C MET A 1 -3.68 1.35 11.70
N THR A 2 -2.75 2.07 11.08
CA THR A 2 -3.01 3.21 10.21
C THR A 2 -2.34 2.97 8.87
N TRP A 3 -2.90 3.53 7.80
CA TRP A 3 -2.34 3.47 6.46
C TRP A 3 -2.50 4.78 5.71
N SER A 4 -1.63 4.96 4.71
CA SER A 4 -1.77 5.94 3.64
C SER A 4 -1.31 5.30 2.33
N LEU A 5 -2.10 5.49 1.28
CA LEU A 5 -1.83 5.08 -0.10
C LEU A 5 -1.78 6.36 -0.94
N SER A 6 -0.72 6.55 -1.70
CA SER A 6 -0.55 7.66 -2.66
C SER A 6 -0.11 7.10 -4.00
N THR A 7 -0.47 7.76 -5.09
CA THR A 7 -0.23 7.26 -6.45
C THR A 7 0.09 8.40 -7.39
N GLN A 8 0.97 8.11 -8.35
CA GLN A 8 1.29 8.92 -9.51
C GLN A 8 1.55 7.96 -10.66
N ALA A 9 0.55 7.67 -11.47
CA ALA A 9 0.67 6.67 -12.52
C ALA A 9 -0.13 7.06 -13.76
N ALA A 10 0.44 6.80 -14.93
CA ALA A 10 -0.29 6.90 -16.18
C ALA A 10 -1.28 5.74 -16.36
N ASN A 11 -1.01 4.57 -15.78
CA ASN A 11 -1.93 3.44 -15.76
C ASN A 11 -2.95 3.59 -14.62
N LEU A 12 -4.06 2.85 -14.74
CA LEU A 12 -5.01 2.74 -13.64
C LEU A 12 -4.44 1.81 -12.58
N ILE A 13 -4.09 2.36 -11.43
CA ILE A 13 -3.65 1.59 -10.27
C ILE A 13 -4.84 1.35 -9.36
N CYS A 14 -5.08 0.09 -9.02
CA CYS A 14 -5.98 -0.30 -7.96
C CYS A 14 -5.25 -1.00 -6.81
N ALA A 15 -5.53 -0.60 -5.58
CA ALA A 15 -4.99 -1.18 -4.36
C ALA A 15 -6.12 -1.57 -3.40
N THR A 16 -6.03 -2.77 -2.84
CA THR A 16 -6.94 -3.28 -1.82
C THR A 16 -6.15 -3.74 -0.61
N LEU A 17 -6.46 -3.19 0.56
CA LEU A 17 -5.91 -3.60 1.85
C LEU A 17 -6.96 -4.44 2.57
N SER A 18 -6.68 -5.72 2.81
CA SER A 18 -7.60 -6.65 3.46
C SER A 18 -6.91 -7.56 4.48
N ASP A 19 -7.68 -8.26 5.31
CA ASP A 19 -7.18 -9.32 6.19
C ASP A 19 -7.62 -10.72 5.73
N SER A 20 -7.14 -11.76 6.41
CA SER A 20 -7.47 -13.15 6.08
C SER A 20 -8.96 -13.50 6.26
N GLY A 21 -9.74 -12.67 6.97
CA GLY A 21 -11.18 -12.83 7.12
C GLY A 21 -11.99 -12.15 6.02
N GLY A 22 -11.31 -11.53 5.04
CA GLY A 22 -11.95 -10.85 3.92
C GLY A 22 -12.42 -9.43 4.22
N LYS A 23 -12.09 -8.87 5.39
CA LYS A 23 -12.40 -7.46 5.69
C LYS A 23 -11.48 -6.56 4.88
N THR A 24 -12.05 -5.68 4.06
CA THR A 24 -11.33 -4.60 3.38
C THR A 24 -11.29 -3.34 4.24
N TYR A 25 -10.14 -2.67 4.26
CA TYR A 25 -9.88 -1.51 5.13
C TYR A 25 -9.95 -0.16 4.40
N ASN A 26 -9.55 -0.10 3.14
CA ASN A 26 -9.64 1.10 2.32
C ASN A 26 -10.95 1.13 1.51
N THR A 27 -11.45 2.33 1.19
CA THR A 27 -12.70 2.50 0.42
C THR A 27 -12.44 2.98 -0.99
N ASN A 28 -11.44 3.85 -1.18
CA ASN A 28 -10.97 4.23 -2.50
C ASN A 28 -9.91 3.22 -2.94
N THR A 29 -10.21 2.49 -4.00
CA THR A 29 -9.34 1.41 -4.47
C THR A 29 -8.56 1.81 -5.69
N CYS A 30 -9.06 2.68 -6.57
CA CYS A 30 -8.41 2.93 -7.87
C CYS A 30 -8.22 4.41 -8.21
N ARG A 31 -7.10 4.75 -8.86
CA ARG A 31 -6.86 6.07 -9.47
C ARG A 31 -5.90 5.95 -10.65
N GLN A 32 -6.09 6.82 -11.63
CA GLN A 32 -5.21 7.03 -12.77
C GLN A 32 -4.94 8.53 -12.87
N ASP A 33 -3.74 8.96 -12.51
CA ASP A 33 -3.36 10.36 -12.48
C ASP A 33 -1.85 10.51 -12.48
N THR A 34 -1.30 11.35 -13.36
CA THR A 34 0.13 11.64 -13.44
C THR A 34 0.56 12.71 -12.44
N ALA A 35 -0.37 13.31 -11.70
CA ALA A 35 -0.07 14.13 -10.53
C ALA A 35 -0.10 13.28 -9.25
N PHE A 36 0.99 13.35 -8.48
CA PHE A 36 1.10 12.67 -7.19
C PHE A 36 0.00 13.13 -6.22
N GLY A 37 -0.70 12.17 -5.63
CA GLY A 37 -1.71 12.47 -4.62
C GLY A 37 -2.18 11.25 -3.84
N ILE A 38 -2.92 11.52 -2.77
CA ILE A 38 -3.48 10.48 -1.92
C ILE A 38 -4.55 9.70 -2.71
N LEU A 39 -4.46 8.38 -2.67
CA LEU A 39 -5.48 7.44 -3.12
C LEU A 39 -6.46 7.14 -1.99
N ASP A 40 -5.95 6.75 -0.82
CA ASP A 40 -6.75 6.43 0.37
C ASP A 40 -5.89 6.57 1.62
N GLN A 41 -6.52 6.85 2.76
CA GLN A 41 -5.85 6.87 4.06
C GLN A 41 -6.86 6.54 5.15
N GLY A 42 -6.38 5.96 6.24
CA GLY A 42 -7.26 5.64 7.34
C GLY A 42 -6.60 4.95 8.51
N PHE A 43 -7.46 4.46 9.40
CA PHE A 43 -7.07 3.67 10.55
C PHE A 43 -8.16 2.65 10.88
N ALA A 44 -7.73 1.52 11.43
CA ALA A 44 -8.61 0.47 11.89
C ALA A 44 -7.90 -0.45 12.88
N GLN A 45 -8.68 -1.12 13.72
CA GLN A 45 -8.23 -2.33 14.38
C GLN A 45 -8.30 -3.48 13.37
N VAL A 46 -7.19 -4.20 13.25
CA VAL A 46 -7.10 -5.38 12.37
C VAL A 46 -7.89 -6.50 13.05
N ALA A 47 -8.91 -7.02 12.36
CA ALA A 47 -9.85 -7.98 12.93
C ALA A 47 -9.31 -9.42 12.91
N ASN A 48 -8.57 -9.78 11.85
CA ASN A 48 -7.98 -11.10 11.65
C ASN A 48 -6.49 -10.99 11.32
N PRO A 49 -5.66 -12.00 11.61
CA PRO A 49 -4.26 -12.00 11.19
C PRO A 49 -4.11 -11.96 9.66
N GLY A 50 -2.88 -11.81 9.18
CA GLY A 50 -2.59 -11.93 7.75
C GLY A 50 -3.13 -10.76 6.93
N LEU A 51 -2.69 -9.55 7.27
CA LEU A 51 -2.92 -8.37 6.45
C LEU A 51 -2.28 -8.56 5.06
N GLN A 52 -3.04 -8.28 4.02
CA GLN A 52 -2.66 -8.45 2.63
C GLN A 52 -2.92 -7.15 1.87
N LEU A 53 -1.93 -6.73 1.09
CA LEU A 53 -2.06 -5.65 0.11
C LEU A 53 -2.09 -6.30 -1.28
N SER A 54 -3.24 -6.20 -1.95
CA SER A 54 -3.40 -6.63 -3.33
C SER A 54 -3.36 -5.41 -4.25
N ILE A 55 -2.54 -5.46 -5.28
CA ILE A 55 -2.33 -4.37 -6.23
C ILE A 55 -2.55 -4.90 -7.63
N THR A 56 -3.27 -4.14 -8.44
CA THR A 56 -3.43 -4.40 -9.87
C THR A 56 -3.22 -3.10 -10.63
N ALA A 57 -2.37 -3.13 -11.65
CA ALA A 57 -2.25 -2.06 -12.63
C ALA A 57 -2.94 -2.49 -13.93
N THR A 58 -3.67 -1.58 -14.56
CA THR A 58 -4.27 -1.81 -15.89
C THR A 58 -3.75 -0.76 -16.85
N ASN A 59 -3.13 -1.22 -17.94
CA ASN A 59 -2.67 -0.32 -18.99
C ASN A 59 -3.88 0.26 -19.74
N SER A 60 -4.08 1.57 -19.63
CA SER A 60 -5.14 2.28 -20.34
C SER A 60 -4.81 2.52 -21.81
N VAL A 61 -3.54 2.37 -22.21
CA VAL A 61 -3.08 2.49 -23.60
C VAL A 61 -3.13 1.12 -24.24
N THR A 62 -4.17 0.94 -25.03
CA THR A 62 -4.56 -0.30 -25.71
C THR A 62 -3.38 -1.01 -26.41
N ALA A 63 -3.16 -2.27 -26.03
CA ALA A 63 -2.36 -3.30 -26.71
C ALA A 63 -0.83 -3.37 -26.48
N LEU A 64 -0.24 -2.57 -25.59
CA LEU A 64 1.12 -2.83 -25.12
C LEU A 64 1.11 -3.78 -23.91
N ALA A 65 2.23 -4.48 -23.69
CA ALA A 65 2.39 -5.55 -22.73
C ALA A 65 1.74 -5.26 -21.35
N ALA A 66 1.32 -6.31 -20.65
CA ALA A 66 0.79 -6.19 -19.30
C ALA A 66 1.77 -5.38 -18.42
N PRO A 67 1.27 -4.45 -17.57
CA PRO A 67 2.12 -3.65 -16.71
C PRO A 67 2.97 -4.56 -15.81
N VAL A 68 4.19 -4.12 -15.56
CA VAL A 68 5.17 -4.86 -14.77
C VAL A 68 5.09 -4.31 -13.36
N LEU A 69 4.53 -5.09 -12.43
CA LEU A 69 4.49 -4.68 -11.03
C LEU A 69 5.75 -5.14 -10.31
N VAL A 70 6.60 -4.18 -9.94
CA VAL A 70 7.78 -4.42 -9.09
C VAL A 70 7.62 -3.63 -7.80
N SER A 71 7.98 -4.25 -6.68
CA SER A 71 7.90 -3.59 -5.37
C SER A 71 9.28 -3.40 -4.75
N ALA A 72 9.48 -2.24 -4.14
CA ALA A 72 10.55 -1.96 -3.20
C ALA A 72 9.93 -1.79 -1.81
N THR A 73 10.32 -2.65 -0.86
CA THR A 73 9.74 -2.67 0.48
C THR A 73 10.78 -2.36 1.54
N ASN A 74 10.46 -1.43 2.43
CA ASN A 74 11.20 -1.17 3.67
C ASN A 74 10.33 -1.54 4.87
N ALA A 75 10.81 -2.42 5.73
CA ALA A 75 10.16 -2.79 6.97
C ALA A 75 10.89 -2.18 8.17
N PHE A 76 10.15 -1.67 9.15
CA PHE A 76 10.71 -1.03 10.34
C PHE A 76 9.92 -1.39 11.61
N ALA A 77 10.58 -1.25 12.76
CA ALA A 77 9.95 -1.35 14.07
C ALA A 77 9.94 0.03 14.74
N LEU A 78 8.89 0.31 15.51
CA LEU A 78 8.83 1.45 16.42
C LEU A 78 9.06 0.94 17.85
N THR A 79 9.98 1.57 18.56
CA THR A 79 10.33 1.23 19.94
C THR A 79 9.95 2.34 20.90
N ASP A 80 9.59 1.97 22.13
CA ASP A 80 9.44 2.92 23.23
C ASP A 80 10.83 3.39 23.77
N PRO A 81 10.87 4.34 24.73
CA PRO A 81 12.13 4.78 25.33
C PRO A 81 12.91 3.71 26.11
N LEU A 82 12.29 2.56 26.42
CA LEU A 82 12.91 1.42 27.09
C LEU A 82 13.45 0.38 26.09
N GLY A 83 13.25 0.60 24.79
CA GLY A 83 13.69 -0.29 23.72
C GLY A 83 12.72 -1.41 23.39
N ALA A 84 11.50 -1.41 23.94
CA ALA A 84 10.50 -2.41 23.61
C ALA A 84 9.78 -2.05 22.31
N ASN A 85 9.58 -3.04 21.43
CA ASN A 85 8.80 -2.86 20.20
C ASN A 85 7.33 -2.58 20.54
N VAL A 86 6.80 -1.45 20.07
CA VAL A 86 5.39 -1.04 20.25
C VAL A 86 4.57 -1.14 18.96
N ALA A 87 5.23 -1.15 17.80
CA ALA A 87 4.60 -1.32 16.51
C ALA A 87 5.59 -1.81 15.44
N PHE A 88 5.04 -2.30 14.33
CA PHE A 88 5.75 -2.57 13.09
C PHE A 88 5.16 -1.73 11.96
N GLY A 89 5.99 -1.32 11.02
CA GLY A 89 5.55 -0.59 9.85
C GLY A 89 6.25 -1.02 8.57
N TYR A 90 5.61 -0.71 7.46
CA TYR A 90 6.06 -1.00 6.12
C TYR A 90 5.88 0.24 5.25
N ASN A 91 6.93 0.60 4.51
CA ASN A 91 6.83 1.46 3.34
C ASN A 91 6.99 0.58 2.10
N ILE A 92 6.05 0.65 1.18
CA ILE A 92 6.05 -0.14 -0.06
C ILE A 92 5.92 0.85 -1.21
N ALA A 93 6.90 0.86 -2.09
CA ALA A 93 6.89 1.62 -3.33
C ALA A 93 6.74 0.65 -4.49
N ILE A 94 5.88 0.99 -5.45
CA ILE A 94 5.51 0.13 -6.58
C ILE A 94 5.85 0.87 -7.86
N GLU A 95 6.48 0.14 -8.76
CA GLU A 95 6.70 0.48 -10.17
C GLU A 95 5.72 -0.36 -11.01
N ASP A 96 5.04 0.26 -11.97
CA ASP A 96 4.10 -0.38 -12.90
C ASP A 96 4.64 -0.51 -14.34
N SER A 97 5.82 0.08 -14.58
CA SER A 97 6.48 0.22 -15.86
C SER A 97 7.97 -0.18 -15.78
N THR A 98 8.83 0.43 -16.60
CA THR A 98 10.27 0.15 -16.66
C THR A 98 11.14 1.40 -16.47
N ASP A 99 10.54 2.54 -16.14
CA ASP A 99 11.27 3.78 -15.89
C ASP A 99 11.89 3.84 -14.48
N ASN A 100 11.46 2.96 -13.58
CA ASN A 100 12.07 2.70 -12.27
C ASN A 100 12.02 3.91 -11.33
N ASP A 101 10.92 4.66 -11.34
CA ASP A 101 10.72 5.79 -10.45
C ASP A 101 10.00 5.39 -9.13
N PHE A 102 9.35 4.23 -9.12
CA PHE A 102 8.67 3.62 -7.97
C PHE A 102 7.63 4.55 -7.30
N ASN A 103 7.00 5.45 -8.04
CA ASN A 103 5.98 6.36 -7.50
C ASN A 103 4.54 6.01 -7.95
N ASP A 104 4.37 4.97 -8.76
CA ASP A 104 3.05 4.53 -9.25
C ASP A 104 2.09 4.18 -8.12
N LEU A 105 2.60 3.54 -7.05
CA LEU A 105 1.91 3.44 -5.77
C LEU A 105 2.90 3.45 -4.62
N TYR A 106 2.71 4.39 -3.72
CA TYR A 106 3.40 4.46 -2.44
C TYR A 106 2.45 4.15 -1.29
N VAL A 107 2.83 3.20 -0.44
CA VAL A 107 2.05 2.71 0.69
C VAL A 107 2.86 2.85 1.96
N THR A 108 2.27 3.46 2.99
CA THR A 108 2.80 3.42 4.36
C THR A 108 1.77 2.78 5.26
N ILE A 109 2.16 1.74 6.00
CA ILE A 109 1.30 1.05 6.97
C ILE A 109 2.05 0.96 8.29
N VAL A 110 1.36 1.26 9.40
CA VAL A 110 1.88 1.01 10.76
C VAL A 110 0.82 0.29 11.57
N ALA A 111 1.21 -0.80 12.24
CA ALA A 111 0.34 -1.59 13.11
C ALA A 111 0.98 -1.76 14.49
N TRP A 112 0.23 -1.41 15.53
CA TRP A 112 0.60 -1.60 16.93
C TRP A 112 0.20 -2.98 17.39
N ALA A 113 0.97 -3.54 18.32
CA ALA A 113 0.53 -4.70 19.08
C ALA A 113 -0.76 -4.38 19.82
N SER A 114 -1.69 -5.33 19.90
CA SER A 114 -2.87 -5.17 20.74
C SER A 114 -2.42 -5.01 22.18
N GLN A 115 -2.84 -3.93 22.85
CA GLN A 115 -2.69 -3.83 24.29
C GLN A 115 -3.85 -4.63 24.90
N THR A 116 -3.54 -5.80 25.45
CA THR A 116 -4.45 -6.57 26.31
C THR A 116 -4.37 -6.08 27.75
#